data_AF-A0A2N6B6S2-F1
#
_entry.id   AF-A0A2N6B6S2-F1
#
_cell.length_a   1.000
_cell.length_b   1.000
_cell.length_c   1.000
_cell.angle_alpha   90.00
_cell.angle_beta   90.00
_cell.angle_gamma   90.00
#
_symmetry.space_group_name_H-M   'P 1'
#
loop_
_entity.id
_entity.type
_entity.pdbx_description
1 polymer ?
#
loop_
_entity_poly.entity_id
_entity_poly.type
_entity_poly.pdbx_seq_one_letter_code
_entity_poly.pdbx_strand_id
1 'polypeptide(L)'
;QACLEAADMLGAHGLSASVADARFVKPLDEELIRELAESHEALITVEEGASGGFGAQVTHYLANAGLLDSGLKLRLLTLPDRAMPHGKIETLYAEAGLDAKGIVRQAFSLLGLDAAAAANSRA
;
A
#
# COMPACT_ATOMS: atom_id res chain seq x y z
N GLN A 1 4.25 -11.52 -2.22
CA GLN A 1 3.31 -12.00 -3.25
C GLN A 1 2.05 -11.14 -3.34
N ALA A 2 1.41 -10.78 -2.22
CA ALA A 2 0.13 -10.02 -2.21
C ALA A 2 0.12 -8.73 -3.07
N CYS A 3 1.19 -7.94 -3.10
CA CYS A 3 1.25 -6.72 -3.91
C CYS A 3 1.20 -6.99 -5.42
N LEU A 4 1.83 -8.07 -5.89
CA LEU A 4 1.78 -8.46 -7.30
C LEU A 4 0.37 -8.94 -7.68
N GLU A 5 -0.24 -9.77 -6.84
CA GLU A 5 -1.62 -10.21 -7.03
C GLU A 5 -2.61 -9.04 -7.01
N ALA A 6 -2.40 -8.06 -6.13
CA ALA A 6 -3.21 -6.83 -6.10
C ALA A 6 -3.05 -6.02 -7.39
N ALA A 7 -1.83 -5.93 -7.94
CA ALA A 7 -1.58 -5.24 -9.20
C ALA A 7 -2.32 -5.91 -10.38
N ASP A 8 -2.30 -7.24 -10.45
CA ASP A 8 -3.06 -8.00 -11.46
C ASP A 8 -4.58 -7.74 -11.33
N MET A 9 -5.09 -7.76 -10.09
CA MET A 9 -6.51 -7.46 -9.82
C MET A 9 -6.88 -6.02 -10.23
N LEU A 10 -6.04 -5.03 -9.91
CA LEU A 10 -6.23 -3.64 -10.33
C LEU A 10 -6.22 -3.52 -11.86
N GLY A 11 -5.32 -4.23 -12.54
CA GLY A 11 -5.25 -4.30 -13.99
C GLY A 11 -6.54 -4.83 -14.63
N ALA A 12 -7.18 -5.84 -14.01
CA ALA A 12 -8.48 -6.35 -14.45
C ALA A 12 -9.62 -5.31 -14.35
N HIS A 13 -9.43 -4.26 -13.53
CA HIS A 13 -10.33 -3.12 -13.40
C HIS A 13 -9.89 -1.89 -14.22
N GLY A 14 -8.88 -2.03 -15.08
CA GLY A 14 -8.37 -0.94 -15.93
C GLY A 14 -7.46 0.05 -15.20
N LEU A 15 -6.94 -0.31 -14.03
CA LEU A 15 -6.01 0.51 -13.26
C LEU A 15 -4.59 -0.03 -13.44
N SER A 16 -3.66 0.86 -13.79
CA SER A 16 -2.23 0.52 -13.81
C SER A 16 -1.64 0.66 -12.41
N ALA A 17 -0.82 -0.31 -11.99
CA ALA A 17 -0.15 -0.28 -10.70
C ALA A 17 1.33 -0.70 -10.86
N SER A 18 2.23 0.12 -10.33
CA SER A 18 3.64 -0.24 -10.18
C SER A 18 3.85 -0.92 -8.82
N VAL A 19 4.63 -2.00 -8.80
CA VAL A 19 5.04 -2.68 -7.55
C VAL A 19 6.54 -2.56 -7.40
N ALA A 20 6.96 -1.89 -6.33
CA ALA A 20 8.36 -1.71 -6.00
C ALA A 20 8.71 -2.48 -4.71
N ASP A 21 9.76 -3.28 -4.77
CA ASP A 21 10.36 -3.87 -3.58
C ASP A 21 11.35 -2.87 -2.99
N ALA A 22 11.00 -2.32 -1.83
CA ALA A 22 11.82 -1.32 -1.16
C ALA A 22 13.12 -1.89 -0.57
N ARG A 23 13.30 -3.22 -0.51
CA ARG A 23 14.45 -4.04 -0.02
C ARG A 23 15.04 -3.69 1.35
N PHE A 24 15.26 -2.41 1.64
CA PHE A 24 15.83 -1.87 2.86
C PHE A 24 14.96 -0.71 3.37
N VAL A 25 14.70 -0.74 4.68
CA VAL A 25 14.11 0.41 5.37
C VAL A 25 15.17 1.50 5.60
N LYS A 26 16.44 1.11 5.74
CA LYS A 26 17.60 2.00 5.89
C LYS A 26 18.86 1.41 5.21
N PRO A 27 19.62 2.22 4.43
CA PRO A 27 19.22 3.53 3.92
C PRO A 27 17.97 3.41 3.03
N LEU A 28 17.13 4.44 3.04
CA LEU A 28 15.92 4.47 2.22
C LEU A 28 16.32 4.72 0.76
N ASP A 29 15.67 4.03 -0.18
CA ASP A 29 15.83 4.31 -1.61
C ASP A 29 15.01 5.55 -2.00
N GLU A 30 15.53 6.71 -1.63
CA GLU A 30 14.86 8.01 -1.79
C GLU A 30 14.57 8.36 -3.26
N GLU A 31 15.44 7.93 -4.19
CA GLU A 31 15.27 8.17 -5.62
C GLU A 31 14.07 7.40 -6.16
N LEU A 32 13.98 6.10 -5.87
CA LEU A 32 12.83 5.27 -6.24
C LEU A 32 11.53 5.81 -5.64
N ILE A 33 11.54 6.19 -4.36
CA ILE A 33 10.33 6.69 -3.69
C ILE A 33 9.87 8.02 -4.29
N ARG A 34 10.80 8.90 -4.63
CA ARG A 34 10.50 10.15 -5.35
C ARG A 34 9.87 9.87 -6.71
N GLU A 35 10.49 9.00 -7.51
CA GLU A 35 9.98 8.65 -8.84
C GLU A 35 8.54 8.14 -8.74
N LEU A 36 8.26 7.23 -7.80
CA LEU A 36 6.91 6.70 -7.58
C LEU A 36 5.92 7.78 -7.12
N ALA A 37 6.33 8.66 -6.20
CA ALA A 37 5.51 9.75 -5.69
C ALA A 37 5.17 10.80 -6.76
N GLU A 38 6.08 11.07 -7.70
CA GLU A 38 5.88 12.06 -8.76
C GLU A 38 5.11 11.50 -9.96
N SER A 39 5.19 10.19 -10.21
CA SER A 39 4.57 9.54 -11.38
C SER A 39 3.19 8.93 -11.12
N HIS A 40 2.75 8.84 -9.85
CA HIS A 40 1.49 8.19 -9.47
C HIS A 40 0.57 9.14 -8.70
N GLU A 41 -0.74 8.99 -8.92
CA GLU A 41 -1.76 9.70 -8.16
C GLU A 41 -1.86 9.21 -6.70
N ALA A 42 -1.55 7.92 -6.48
CA ALA A 42 -1.65 7.27 -5.19
C ALA A 42 -0.44 6.37 -4.92
N LEU A 43 0.02 6.35 -3.67
CA LEU A 43 1.09 5.50 -3.18
C LEU A 43 0.60 4.74 -1.94
N ILE A 44 0.83 3.42 -1.92
CA ILE A 44 0.51 2.56 -0.78
C ILE A 44 1.78 1.86 -0.34
N THR A 45 2.19 2.05 0.91
CA THR A 45 3.24 1.22 1.51
C THR A 45 2.59 0.02 2.18
N VAL A 46 3.19 -1.16 2.05
CA VAL A 46 2.70 -2.40 2.67
C VAL A 46 3.84 -3.00 3.48
N GLU A 47 3.63 -3.19 4.78
CA GLU A 47 4.61 -3.83 5.66
C GLU A 47 3.94 -4.72 6.72
N GLU A 48 4.66 -5.75 7.15
CA GLU A 48 4.22 -6.66 8.22
C GLU A 48 4.63 -6.15 9.61
N GLY A 49 5.10 -4.91 9.71
CA GLY A 49 5.36 -4.21 10.97
C GLY A 49 4.15 -3.44 11.48
N ALA A 50 4.19 -3.00 12.73
CA ALA A 50 3.22 -2.04 13.28
C ALA A 50 3.54 -0.60 12.83
N SER A 51 2.69 0.35 13.21
CA SER A 51 2.92 1.78 12.92
C SER A 51 4.28 2.26 13.44
N GLY A 52 4.96 3.11 12.66
CA GLY A 52 6.29 3.62 12.98
C GLY A 52 7.45 2.93 12.23
N GLY A 53 7.14 1.93 11.41
CA GLY A 53 8.10 1.20 10.58
C GLY A 53 8.47 1.89 9.27
N PHE A 54 8.52 1.10 8.19
CA PHE A 54 8.87 1.52 6.84
C PHE A 54 7.99 2.66 6.33
N GLY A 55 6.67 2.51 6.44
CA GLY A 55 5.72 3.50 5.96
C GLY A 55 5.89 4.87 6.63
N ALA A 56 6.24 4.88 7.92
CA ALA A 56 6.52 6.11 8.65
C ALA A 56 7.79 6.81 8.14
N GLN A 57 8.83 6.05 7.79
CA GLN A 57 10.06 6.61 7.23
C GLN A 57 9.87 7.15 5.81
N VAL A 58 9.11 6.43 4.97
CA VAL A 58 8.68 6.92 3.66
C VAL A 58 7.90 8.23 3.81
N THR A 59 6.93 8.27 4.74
CA THR A 59 6.14 9.48 4.98
C THR A 59 7.00 10.66 5.45
N HIS A 60 7.95 10.40 6.36
CA HIS A 60 8.89 11.42 6.83
C HIS A 60 9.73 11.98 5.67
N TYR A 61 10.25 11.12 4.79
CA TYR A 61 10.98 11.56 3.60
C TYR A 61 10.09 12.41 2.67
N LEU A 62 8.93 11.88 2.29
CA LEU A 62 8.00 12.56 1.37
C LEU A 62 7.57 13.93 1.88
N ALA A 63 7.29 14.05 3.19
CA ALA A 63 6.93 15.31 3.82
C ALA A 63 8.07 16.34 3.78
N ASN A 64 9.29 15.95 4.16
CA ASN A 64 10.43 16.86 4.15
C ASN A 64 10.89 17.23 2.74
N ALA A 65 10.64 16.37 1.75
CA ALA A 65 10.92 16.62 0.35
C ALA A 65 9.84 17.47 -0.37
N GLY A 66 8.75 17.84 0.32
CA GLY A 66 7.62 18.60 -0.27
C GLY A 66 6.75 17.78 -1.23
N LEU A 67 6.92 16.46 -1.27
CA LEU A 67 6.22 15.58 -2.22
C LEU A 67 4.77 15.30 -1.82
N LEU A 68 4.37 15.67 -0.60
CA LEU A 68 2.97 15.58 -0.16
C LEU A 68 2.16 16.84 -0.48
N ASP A 69 2.82 17.92 -0.90
CA ASP A 69 2.17 19.22 -1.14
C ASP A 69 1.39 19.26 -2.47
N SER A 70 1.68 18.31 -3.38
CA SER A 70 1.13 18.23 -4.73
C SER A 70 -0.16 17.39 -4.84
N GLY A 71 -0.69 16.89 -3.73
CA GLY A 71 -1.93 16.11 -3.70
C GLY A 71 -1.76 14.59 -3.84
N LEU A 72 -0.53 14.07 -3.69
CA LEU A 72 -0.27 12.63 -3.64
C LEU A 72 -1.12 11.96 -2.56
N LYS A 73 -1.86 10.92 -2.95
CA LYS A 73 -2.69 10.15 -2.01
C LYS A 73 -1.86 9.02 -1.39
N LEU A 74 -1.47 9.19 -0.13
CA LEU A 74 -0.64 8.21 0.59
C LEU A 74 -1.47 7.38 1.58
N ARG A 75 -1.28 6.05 1.60
CA ARG A 75 -1.74 5.19 2.70
C ARG A 75 -0.67 4.19 3.11
N LEU A 76 -0.65 3.89 4.40
CA LEU A 76 0.28 2.95 5.01
C LEU A 76 -0.55 1.76 5.49
N LEU A 77 -0.34 0.60 4.88
CA LEU A 77 -0.91 -0.65 5.34
C LEU A 77 0.13 -1.34 6.24
N THR A 78 -0.19 -1.44 7.51
CA THR A 78 0.64 -2.01 8.57
C THR A 78 -0.18 -2.99 9.40
N LEU A 79 0.48 -3.86 10.16
CA LEU A 79 -0.22 -4.59 11.21
C LEU A 79 -0.74 -3.59 12.27
N PRO A 80 -1.85 -3.91 12.95
CA PRO A 80 -2.39 -3.05 13.99
C PRO A 80 -1.48 -3.09 15.23
N ASP A 81 -1.40 -1.96 15.96
CA ASP A 81 -0.66 -1.86 17.22
C ASP A 81 -1.46 -2.47 18.38
N ARG A 82 -1.72 -3.77 18.29
CA ARG A 82 -2.39 -4.58 19.31
C ARG A 82 -1.90 -6.01 19.25
N ALA A 83 -2.09 -6.75 20.34
CA ALA A 83 -1.87 -8.19 20.33
C ALA A 83 -2.83 -8.87 19.33
N MET A 84 -2.25 -9.56 18.35
CA MET A 84 -3.02 -10.36 17.40
C MET A 84 -3.30 -11.75 17.99
N PRO A 85 -4.50 -12.31 17.77
CA PRO A 85 -4.83 -13.65 18.23
C PRO A 85 -3.94 -14.68 17.52
N HIS A 86 -3.72 -15.83 18.16
CA HIS A 86 -3.08 -16.95 17.49
C HIS A 86 -3.99 -17.48 16.37
N GLY A 87 -3.40 -17.67 15.20
CA GLY A 87 -4.13 -18.07 14.02
C GLY A 87 -3.20 -18.26 12.84
N LYS A 88 -3.78 -18.56 11.69
CA LYS A 88 -3.07 -18.65 10.43
C LYS A 88 -2.64 -17.24 9.99
N ILE A 89 -1.40 -17.10 9.54
CA ILE A 89 -0.81 -15.81 9.12
C ILE A 89 -1.68 -15.15 8.04
N GLU A 90 -2.21 -15.93 7.11
CA GLU A 90 -3.06 -15.45 6.03
C GLU A 90 -4.36 -14.82 6.55
N THR A 91 -4.93 -15.37 7.63
CA THR A 91 -6.11 -14.79 8.29
C THR A 91 -5.77 -13.48 8.98
N LEU A 92 -4.61 -13.41 9.64
CA LEU A 92 -4.14 -12.19 10.31
C LEU A 92 -3.89 -11.07 9.29
N TYR A 93 -3.27 -11.39 8.15
CA TYR A 93 -3.02 -10.43 7.08
C TYR A 93 -4.30 -9.97 6.41
N ALA A 94 -5.26 -10.87 6.16
CA ALA A 94 -6.57 -10.49 5.63
C ALA A 94 -7.34 -9.56 6.60
N GLU A 95 -7.29 -9.83 7.91
CA GLU A 95 -7.88 -8.96 8.94
C GLU A 95 -7.23 -7.57 8.97
N ALA A 96 -5.90 -7.52 8.82
CA ALA A 96 -5.14 -6.27 8.74
C ALA A 96 -5.25 -5.55 7.38
N GLY A 97 -5.85 -6.19 6.36
CA GLY A 97 -5.91 -5.66 5.00
C GLY A 97 -4.59 -5.71 4.23
N LEU A 98 -3.64 -6.54 4.68
CA LEU A 98 -2.34 -6.79 4.03
C LEU A 98 -2.39 -7.86 2.94
N ASP A 99 -3.57 -8.46 2.71
CA ASP A 99 -3.80 -9.36 1.58
C ASP A 99 -4.10 -8.59 0.28
N ALA A 100 -4.05 -9.29 -0.86
CA ALA A 100 -4.26 -8.66 -2.16
C ALA A 100 -5.60 -7.90 -2.24
N LYS A 101 -6.67 -8.49 -1.67
CA LYS A 101 -8.00 -7.87 -1.62
C LYS A 101 -8.00 -6.61 -0.76
N GLY A 102 -7.30 -6.60 0.37
CA GLY A 102 -7.14 -5.42 1.22
C GLY A 102 -6.44 -4.27 0.51
N ILE A 103 -5.35 -4.57 -0.19
CA ILE A 103 -4.61 -3.60 -0.98
C ILE A 103 -5.49 -3.00 -2.09
N VAL A 104 -6.24 -3.83 -2.84
CA VAL A 104 -7.17 -3.35 -3.88
C VAL A 104 -8.26 -2.45 -3.28
N ARG A 105 -8.88 -2.85 -2.17
CA ARG A 105 -9.88 -2.01 -1.49
C ARG A 105 -9.30 -0.67 -1.08
N GLN A 106 -8.07 -0.65 -0.58
CA GLN A 106 -7.40 0.58 -0.19
C GLN A 106 -7.12 1.49 -1.39
N ALA A 107 -6.68 0.92 -2.52
CA ALA A 107 -6.44 1.66 -3.75
C ALA A 107 -7.72 2.29 -4.31
N PHE A 108 -8.82 1.53 -4.38
CA PHE A 108 -10.13 2.06 -4.81
C PHE A 108 -10.61 3.19 -3.90
N SER A 109 -10.49 3.00 -2.58
CA SER A 109 -10.85 4.03 -1.60
C SER A 109 -10.04 5.31 -1.78
N LEU A 110 -8.74 5.22 -2.07
CA LEU A 110 -7.91 6.39 -2.36
C LEU A 110 -8.34 7.11 -3.63
N LEU A 111 -8.59 6.36 -4.69
CA LEU A 111 -8.97 6.92 -5.98
C LEU A 111 -10.42 7.45 -6.01
N GLY A 112 -11.18 7.29 -4.91
CA GLY A 112 -12.58 7.70 -4.85
C GLY A 112 -13.48 6.85 -5.75
N LEU A 113 -13.04 5.63 -6.08
CA LEU A 113 -13.78 4.67 -6.88
C LEU A 113 -14.70 3.84 -5.98
N ASP A 114 -15.81 3.37 -6.55
CA ASP A 114 -16.81 2.63 -5.79
C ASP A 114 -16.23 1.30 -5.27
N ALA A 115 -16.22 1.12 -3.95
CA ALA A 115 -15.71 -0.07 -3.29
C ALA A 115 -16.51 -1.34 -3.65
N ALA A 116 -17.76 -1.19 -4.12
CA ALA A 116 -18.54 -2.32 -4.64
C ALA A 116 -17.92 -2.91 -5.92
N ALA A 117 -17.21 -2.10 -6.72
CA ALA A 117 -16.48 -2.57 -7.89
C ALA A 117 -15.24 -3.38 -7.49
N ALA A 118 -14.56 -3.02 -6.39
CA ALA A 118 -13.43 -3.78 -5.83
C ALA A 118 -13.81 -5.17 -5.28
N ALA A 119 -15.07 -5.34 -4.85
CA ALA A 119 -15.57 -6.61 -4.31
C ALA A 119 -16.01 -7.62 -5.39
N ASN A 120 -16.24 -7.15 -6.63
CA ASN A 120 -16.83 -7.92 -7.72
C ASN A 120 -15.81 -8.65 -8.62
N SER A 121 -14.54 -8.73 -8.23
CA SER A 121 -13.55 -9.58 -8.91
C SER A 121 -13.88 -11.07 -8.63
N ARG A 122 -14.86 -11.62 -9.34
CA ARG A 122 -15.06 -13.06 -9.46
C ARG A 122 -13.88 -13.62 -10.24
N ALA A 123 -12.90 -14.16 -9.52
CA ALA A 123 -12.07 -15.25 -10.03
C ALA A 123 -12.91 -16.54 -10.06
#